data_AF-A0A291GL30-F1
#
_entry.id   AF-A0A291GL30-F1
#
_cell.length_a   1.000
_cell.length_b   1.000
_cell.length_c   1.000
_cell.angle_alpha   90.00
_cell.angle_beta   90.00
_cell.angle_gamma   90.00
#
_symmetry.space_group_name_H-M   'P 1'
#
loop_
_entity.id
_entity.type
_entity.pdbx_description
1 polymer ?
#
loop_
_entity_poly.entity_id
_entity_poly.type
_entity_poly.pdbx_seq_one_letter_code
_entity_poly.pdbx_strand_id
1 'polypeptide(L)'
;MSSHPSSRAGTGRAGPAADVGRWFSTATSRAPDAPGPTRGGPRLPAWGPMEGAHYGHRSSPEENDAALALLRDRPVAVLTGAGMSTGSGLPDYRGRDAVPRSPMTFQEFIGHDLARRRYWARSTVGWEQFRSARPGPAHHLLAALTPEPFPITAVITQNVDGLHAAAGSEPVIDLHGRLDRVRCQQCGALSSRAALHQRMLMMNPELAQHLPALSADAAQAPDGDAEVDRTSSFRYPPCALCGGILKPDVVFFGESARREVVAAAFAALEAAEALLVLGSSLTVQSGLRFVRAAGRQGKPVVILNDGPTRADPDATVRLHGRLEEVLEHWVQ
;
A
#
# COMPACT_ATOMS: atom_id res chain seq x y z
N MET A 1 -52.54 -25.01 -30.84
CA MET A 1 -51.30 -24.86 -31.64
C MET A 1 -50.38 -23.93 -30.87
N SER A 2 -49.53 -24.51 -30.01
CA SER A 2 -48.61 -23.77 -29.15
C SER A 2 -47.27 -23.62 -29.88
N SER A 3 -46.91 -22.41 -30.25
CA SER A 3 -45.65 -22.09 -30.92
C SER A 3 -44.59 -21.68 -29.90
N HIS A 4 -43.55 -22.51 -29.76
CA HIS A 4 -42.27 -22.12 -29.20
C HIS A 4 -41.47 -21.30 -30.22
N PRO A 5 -40.77 -20.22 -29.82
CA PRO A 5 -39.64 -19.71 -30.59
C PRO A 5 -38.32 -20.31 -30.07
N SER A 6 -37.58 -20.91 -31.02
CA SER A 6 -36.24 -21.44 -30.83
C SER A 6 -35.22 -20.33 -30.56
N SER A 7 -34.39 -20.50 -29.53
CA SER A 7 -33.19 -19.69 -29.28
C SER A 7 -32.12 -19.98 -30.35
N ARG A 8 -31.83 -19.01 -31.22
CA ARG A 8 -30.60 -19.03 -32.03
C ARG A 8 -29.43 -18.56 -31.16
N ALA A 9 -28.51 -19.48 -30.89
CA ALA A 9 -27.21 -19.18 -30.31
C ALA A 9 -26.41 -18.32 -31.30
N GLY A 10 -26.15 -17.06 -30.92
CA GLY A 10 -25.20 -16.20 -31.60
C GLY A 10 -23.78 -16.65 -31.27
N THR A 11 -23.05 -17.11 -32.28
CA THR A 11 -21.60 -17.30 -32.23
C THR A 11 -20.92 -15.94 -32.19
N GLY A 12 -20.75 -15.41 -30.98
CA GLY A 12 -19.94 -14.23 -30.74
C GLY A 12 -18.48 -14.52 -31.09
N ARG A 13 -18.00 -13.90 -32.16
CA ARG A 13 -16.57 -13.88 -32.51
C ARG A 13 -15.79 -13.31 -31.31
N ALA A 14 -14.87 -14.09 -30.76
CA ALA A 14 -13.92 -13.64 -29.76
C ALA A 14 -13.09 -12.48 -30.36
N GLY A 15 -13.23 -11.29 -29.78
CA GLY A 15 -12.36 -10.16 -30.09
C GLY A 15 -10.97 -10.35 -29.46
N PRO A 16 -9.98 -9.51 -29.84
CA PRO A 16 -8.59 -9.59 -29.37
C PRO A 16 -8.37 -9.39 -27.86
N ALA A 17 -9.46 -9.21 -27.08
CA ALA A 17 -9.46 -9.15 -25.63
C ALA A 17 -9.34 -10.53 -24.93
N ALA A 18 -9.46 -11.65 -25.67
CA ALA A 18 -9.44 -12.99 -25.07
C ALA A 18 -8.05 -13.46 -24.59
N ASP A 19 -6.96 -12.80 -25.00
CA ASP A 19 -5.58 -13.26 -24.70
C ASP A 19 -4.93 -12.54 -23.50
N VAL A 20 -5.50 -11.40 -23.08
CA VAL A 20 -4.96 -10.57 -22.00
C VAL A 20 -5.16 -11.24 -20.64
N GLY A 21 -6.29 -11.94 -20.45
CA GLY A 21 -6.61 -12.67 -19.22
C GLY A 21 -5.64 -13.81 -18.90
N ARG A 22 -4.87 -14.34 -19.85
CA ARG A 22 -3.93 -15.45 -19.58
C ARG A 22 -2.62 -15.05 -18.90
N TRP A 23 -2.32 -13.76 -18.77
CA TRP A 23 -1.08 -13.32 -18.11
C TRP A 23 -1.16 -13.37 -16.58
N PHE A 24 -2.37 -13.24 -16.03
CA PHE A 24 -2.60 -13.19 -14.58
C PHE A 24 -3.82 -14.00 -14.10
N SER A 25 -4.54 -14.71 -14.97
CA SER A 25 -5.65 -15.59 -14.55
C SER A 25 -5.16 -16.94 -14.03
N THR A 26 -5.72 -17.33 -12.89
CA THR A 26 -5.74 -18.69 -12.39
C THR A 26 -6.74 -19.55 -13.16
N ALA A 27 -6.31 -20.76 -13.50
CA ALA A 27 -7.06 -21.91 -14.04
C ALA A 27 -7.22 -22.00 -15.57
N THR A 28 -6.53 -23.00 -16.14
CA THR A 28 -7.21 -23.96 -17.01
C THR A 28 -6.92 -25.38 -16.52
N SER A 29 -7.97 -26.20 -16.47
CA SER A 29 -8.01 -27.57 -15.96
C SER A 29 -6.90 -28.47 -16.51
N ARG A 30 -5.93 -28.84 -15.66
CA ARG A 30 -5.07 -30.00 -15.90
C ARG A 30 -4.65 -30.67 -14.59
N ALA A 31 -4.58 -31.99 -14.64
CA ALA A 31 -4.49 -32.92 -13.50
C ALA A 31 -3.29 -32.68 -12.57
N PRO A 32 -3.41 -33.01 -11.26
CA PRO A 32 -2.41 -32.68 -10.25
C PRO A 32 -1.29 -33.73 -10.20
N ASP A 33 -0.31 -33.67 -11.09
CA ASP A 33 0.91 -34.49 -10.99
C ASP A 33 2.18 -33.70 -11.36
N ALA A 34 2.32 -32.50 -10.80
CA ALA A 34 3.59 -31.78 -10.80
C ALA A 34 3.95 -31.34 -9.36
N PRO A 35 5.19 -31.55 -8.88
CA PRO A 35 5.59 -31.08 -7.56
C PRO A 35 5.70 -29.54 -7.58
N GLY A 36 4.73 -28.85 -7.00
CA GLY A 36 4.76 -27.40 -6.80
C GLY A 36 5.83 -26.97 -5.79
N PRO A 37 6.43 -25.78 -5.91
CA PRO A 37 7.51 -25.37 -5.02
C PRO A 37 6.99 -24.94 -3.63
N THR A 38 7.67 -25.47 -2.62
CA THR A 38 7.75 -25.04 -1.21
C THR A 38 6.45 -25.06 -0.38
N ARG A 39 6.13 -26.22 0.19
CA ARG A 39 5.44 -26.31 1.50
C ARG A 39 6.44 -25.87 2.58
N GLY A 40 6.14 -24.83 3.38
CA GLY A 40 6.89 -24.62 4.63
C GLY A 40 6.91 -23.22 5.27
N GLY A 41 6.44 -22.16 4.60
CA GLY A 41 6.34 -20.83 5.23
C GLY A 41 5.01 -20.62 5.96
N PRO A 42 4.96 -19.90 7.11
CA PRO A 42 3.69 -19.50 7.71
C PRO A 42 2.93 -18.63 6.70
N ARG A 43 1.76 -19.12 6.23
CA ARG A 43 0.87 -18.33 5.37
C ARG A 43 0.36 -17.14 6.18
N LEU A 44 0.68 -15.93 5.74
CA LEU A 44 0.03 -14.73 6.27
C LEU A 44 -1.46 -14.81 5.92
N PRO A 45 -2.37 -14.45 6.84
CA PRO A 45 -3.78 -14.36 6.51
C PRO A 45 -3.97 -13.38 5.36
N ALA A 46 -4.89 -13.67 4.44
CA ALA A 46 -5.19 -12.80 3.32
C ALA A 46 -5.63 -11.41 3.81
N TRP A 47 -5.20 -10.38 3.09
CA TRP A 47 -5.50 -8.99 3.38
C TRP A 47 -6.74 -8.58 2.61
N GLY A 48 -7.82 -8.20 3.28
CA GLY A 48 -9.05 -7.74 2.64
C GLY A 48 -9.91 -6.97 3.64
N PRO A 49 -11.15 -6.62 3.25
CA PRO A 49 -12.09 -5.94 4.15
C PRO A 49 -12.23 -6.73 5.45
N MET A 50 -12.28 -6.03 6.58
CA MET A 50 -12.52 -6.68 7.87
C MET A 50 -13.95 -7.25 7.92
N GLU A 51 -14.08 -8.53 8.23
CA GLU A 51 -15.39 -9.20 8.29
C GLU A 51 -16.28 -8.58 9.37
N GLY A 52 -17.54 -8.30 9.03
CA GLY A 52 -18.49 -7.63 9.92
C GLY A 52 -18.23 -6.13 10.15
N ALA A 53 -17.27 -5.53 9.43
CA ALA A 53 -17.00 -4.10 9.55
C ALA A 53 -18.10 -3.24 8.91
N HIS A 54 -18.51 -2.20 9.63
CA HIS A 54 -19.34 -1.13 9.10
C HIS A 54 -18.46 -0.02 8.53
N TYR A 55 -18.75 0.40 7.31
CA TYR A 55 -18.04 1.47 6.59
C TYR A 55 -19.04 2.55 6.20
N GLY A 56 -18.57 3.79 5.97
CA GLY A 56 -19.40 4.92 5.58
C GLY A 56 -20.13 5.60 6.74
N HIS A 57 -19.78 5.27 7.99
CA HIS A 57 -20.18 6.06 9.15
C HIS A 57 -19.54 7.45 9.06
N ARG A 58 -20.24 8.48 9.51
CA ARG A 58 -19.78 9.87 9.50
C ARG A 58 -19.95 10.42 10.91
N SER A 59 -18.86 10.93 11.46
CA SER A 59 -18.89 11.66 12.73
C SER A 59 -19.59 13.00 12.57
N SER A 60 -20.25 13.47 13.63
CA SER A 60 -20.93 14.76 13.61
C SER A 60 -19.93 15.93 13.62
N PRO A 61 -20.33 17.15 13.23
CA PRO A 61 -19.49 18.33 13.37
C PRO A 61 -18.97 18.53 14.80
N GLU A 62 -19.81 18.29 15.81
CA GLU A 62 -19.43 18.42 17.23
C GLU A 62 -18.36 17.40 17.64
N GLU A 63 -18.43 16.16 17.13
CA GLU A 63 -17.38 15.15 17.34
C GLU A 63 -16.07 15.56 16.65
N ASN A 64 -16.15 16.10 15.44
CA ASN A 64 -14.98 16.61 14.71
C ASN A 64 -14.31 17.79 15.43
N ASP A 65 -15.10 18.71 15.98
CA ASP A 65 -14.62 19.86 16.76
C ASP A 65 -13.99 19.40 18.09
N ALA A 66 -14.61 18.44 18.76
CA ALA A 66 -14.06 17.86 19.99
C ALA A 66 -12.70 17.16 19.74
N ALA A 67 -12.57 16.45 18.61
CA ALA A 67 -11.30 15.87 18.20
C ALA A 67 -10.24 16.94 17.90
N LEU A 68 -10.61 18.00 17.17
CA LEU A 68 -9.70 19.10 16.87
C LEU A 68 -9.23 19.81 18.16
N ALA A 69 -10.11 19.99 19.14
CA ALA A 69 -9.77 20.60 20.42
C ALA A 69 -8.70 19.81 21.21
N LEU A 70 -8.61 18.49 21.02
CA LEU A 70 -7.54 17.67 21.62
C LEU A 70 -6.17 17.89 20.96
N LEU A 71 -6.16 18.40 19.73
CA LEU A 71 -4.95 18.58 18.91
C LEU A 71 -4.49 20.04 18.89
N ARG A 72 -5.40 21.00 19.09
CA ARG A 72 -5.13 22.43 18.97
C ARG A 72 -4.02 22.91 19.92
N ASP A 73 -3.23 23.87 19.43
CA ASP A 73 -2.19 24.60 20.17
C ASP A 73 -1.09 23.73 20.79
N ARG A 74 -0.91 22.49 20.32
CA ARG A 74 0.13 21.58 20.83
C ARG A 74 0.84 20.81 19.72
N PRO A 75 2.09 20.36 19.92
CA PRO A 75 2.80 19.55 18.93
C PRO A 75 2.11 18.20 18.69
N VAL A 76 1.83 17.86 17.44
CA VAL A 76 1.15 16.61 17.04
C VAL A 76 2.08 15.74 16.21
N ALA A 77 2.18 14.46 16.54
CA ALA A 77 2.73 13.46 15.63
C ALA A 77 1.60 12.90 14.78
N VAL A 78 1.80 12.81 13.46
CA VAL A 78 0.78 12.28 12.55
C VAL A 78 1.23 10.92 12.03
N LEU A 79 0.43 9.87 12.23
CA LEU A 79 0.65 8.53 11.70
C LEU A 79 -0.32 8.26 10.57
N THR A 80 0.17 7.97 9.36
CA THR A 80 -0.71 7.69 8.22
C THR A 80 -0.59 6.26 7.69
N GLY A 81 -1.66 5.77 7.05
CA GLY A 81 -1.68 4.50 6.33
C GLY A 81 -2.28 4.62 4.93
N ALA A 82 -2.50 3.46 4.29
CA ALA A 82 -2.87 3.39 2.88
C ALA A 82 -4.20 4.10 2.55
N GLY A 83 -5.10 4.24 3.53
CA GLY A 83 -6.35 4.99 3.39
C GLY A 83 -6.14 6.43 2.94
N MET A 84 -5.01 7.04 3.33
CA MET A 84 -4.59 8.38 2.92
C MET A 84 -4.46 8.52 1.38
N SER A 85 -4.09 7.44 0.70
CA SER A 85 -3.75 7.42 -0.72
C SER A 85 -4.86 6.88 -1.63
N THR A 86 -6.01 6.52 -1.05
CA THR A 86 -7.16 6.03 -1.83
C THR A 86 -7.71 7.09 -2.79
N GLY A 87 -7.81 8.35 -2.35
CA GLY A 87 -8.17 9.49 -3.21
C GLY A 87 -7.13 9.83 -4.29
N SER A 88 -5.94 9.26 -4.22
CA SER A 88 -4.88 9.37 -5.23
C SER A 88 -4.90 8.23 -6.25
N GLY A 89 -5.93 7.37 -6.21
CA GLY A 89 -6.06 6.22 -7.10
C GLY A 89 -5.15 5.05 -6.72
N LEU A 90 -4.53 5.06 -5.54
CA LEU A 90 -3.78 3.92 -5.01
C LEU A 90 -4.69 3.05 -4.14
N PRO A 91 -4.76 1.72 -4.37
CA PRO A 91 -5.62 0.87 -3.56
C PRO A 91 -5.09 0.76 -2.14
N ASP A 92 -6.01 0.66 -1.17
CA ASP A 92 -5.66 0.23 0.17
C ASP A 92 -5.68 -1.32 0.29
N TYR A 93 -5.45 -1.80 1.49
CA TYR A 93 -5.32 -3.22 1.78
C TYR A 93 -6.51 -3.83 2.53
N ARG A 94 -7.37 -3.00 3.14
CA ARG A 94 -8.38 -3.45 4.12
C ARG A 94 -9.65 -2.59 4.14
N GLY A 95 -9.77 -1.61 3.25
CA GLY A 95 -10.98 -0.83 3.06
C GLY A 95 -12.09 -1.66 2.43
N ARG A 96 -13.26 -1.04 2.28
CA ARG A 96 -14.47 -1.66 1.74
C ARG A 96 -14.23 -2.42 0.43
N ASP A 97 -13.49 -1.81 -0.48
CA ASP A 97 -13.28 -2.30 -1.85
C ASP A 97 -11.91 -3.00 -2.02
N ALA A 98 -11.25 -3.34 -0.91
CA ALA A 98 -9.93 -3.97 -0.94
C ALA A 98 -9.99 -5.36 -1.57
N VAL A 99 -9.16 -5.57 -2.59
CA VAL A 99 -9.00 -6.88 -3.20
C VAL A 99 -8.08 -7.75 -2.34
N PRO A 100 -8.44 -9.01 -2.04
CA PRO A 100 -7.60 -9.94 -1.29
C PRO A 100 -6.15 -10.02 -1.76
N ARG A 101 -5.22 -9.65 -0.86
CA ARG A 101 -3.78 -9.58 -1.12
C ARG A 101 -3.01 -10.60 -0.26
N SER A 102 -1.92 -11.15 -0.79
CA SER A 102 -1.01 -12.09 -0.12
C SER A 102 0.42 -11.69 -0.46
N PRO A 103 1.01 -10.78 0.34
CA PRO A 103 2.28 -10.17 0.00
C PRO A 103 3.44 -11.17 0.15
N MET A 104 4.40 -11.08 -0.77
CA MET A 104 5.65 -11.83 -0.69
C MET A 104 6.44 -11.44 0.55
N THR A 105 7.01 -12.45 1.23
CA THR A 105 7.89 -12.21 2.38
C THR A 105 9.31 -11.86 1.94
N PHE A 106 10.07 -11.23 2.84
CA PHE A 106 11.49 -10.95 2.63
C PHE A 106 12.28 -12.24 2.37
N GLN A 107 12.01 -13.28 3.15
CA GLN A 107 12.69 -14.57 3.06
C GLN A 107 12.42 -15.24 1.71
N GLU A 108 11.19 -15.19 1.20
CA GLU A 108 10.86 -15.68 -0.13
C GLU A 108 11.62 -14.91 -1.22
N PHE A 109 11.62 -13.58 -1.15
CA PHE A 109 12.29 -12.73 -2.14
C PHE A 109 13.81 -12.97 -2.16
N ILE A 110 14.47 -13.02 -1.00
CA ILE A 110 15.91 -13.24 -0.93
C ILE A 110 16.28 -14.69 -1.24
N GLY A 111 15.45 -15.64 -0.81
CA GLY A 111 15.73 -17.08 -0.91
C GLY A 111 15.61 -17.67 -2.31
N HIS A 112 14.75 -17.12 -3.19
CA HIS A 112 14.44 -17.78 -4.47
C HIS A 112 14.45 -16.83 -5.68
N ASP A 113 15.22 -17.20 -6.71
CA ASP A 113 15.27 -16.46 -7.97
C ASP A 113 13.89 -16.34 -8.64
N LEU A 114 13.15 -17.45 -8.69
CA LEU A 114 11.80 -17.46 -9.25
C LEU A 114 10.85 -16.53 -8.50
N ALA A 115 10.98 -16.40 -7.17
CA ALA A 115 10.21 -15.43 -6.40
C ALA A 115 10.56 -13.99 -6.79
N ARG A 116 11.85 -13.68 -6.98
CA ARG A 116 12.26 -12.34 -7.48
C ARG A 116 11.73 -12.05 -8.87
N ARG A 117 11.77 -13.03 -9.79
CA ARG A 117 11.19 -12.88 -11.14
C ARG A 117 9.69 -12.58 -11.05
N ARG A 118 8.95 -13.36 -10.26
CA ARG A 118 7.52 -13.12 -9.99
C ARG A 118 7.26 -11.72 -9.44
N TYR A 119 8.03 -11.31 -8.42
CA TYR A 119 7.90 -9.99 -7.82
C TYR A 119 8.15 -8.89 -8.84
N TRP A 120 9.28 -8.94 -9.55
CA TRP A 120 9.66 -7.88 -10.47
C TRP A 120 8.78 -7.81 -11.71
N ALA A 121 8.30 -8.94 -12.23
CA ALA A 121 7.32 -8.96 -13.32
C ALA A 121 6.03 -8.22 -12.92
N ARG A 122 5.45 -8.59 -11.78
CA ARG A 122 4.23 -7.96 -11.25
C ARG A 122 4.45 -6.49 -10.89
N SER A 123 5.57 -6.19 -10.22
CA SER A 123 5.96 -4.82 -9.86
C SER A 123 6.17 -3.95 -11.10
N THR A 124 6.65 -4.50 -12.22
CA THR A 124 6.78 -3.76 -13.49
C THR A 124 5.42 -3.33 -14.00
N VAL A 125 4.41 -4.20 -13.96
CA VAL A 125 3.04 -3.82 -14.35
C VAL A 125 2.44 -2.81 -13.38
N GLY A 126 2.49 -3.08 -12.07
CA GLY A 126 1.91 -2.21 -11.05
C GLY A 126 2.61 -0.85 -10.89
N TRP A 127 3.87 -0.74 -11.33
CA TRP A 127 4.63 0.52 -11.26
C TRP A 127 4.01 1.64 -12.10
N GLU A 128 3.26 1.31 -13.15
CA GLU A 128 2.60 2.29 -14.02
C GLU A 128 1.56 3.12 -13.27
N GLN A 129 0.73 2.48 -12.43
CA GLN A 129 -0.24 3.18 -11.58
C GLN A 129 0.48 4.04 -10.54
N PHE A 130 1.49 3.46 -9.89
CA PHE A 130 2.25 4.15 -8.85
C PHE A 130 2.96 5.41 -9.36
N ARG A 131 3.65 5.33 -10.52
CA ARG A 131 4.38 6.48 -11.08
C ARG A 131 3.45 7.61 -11.53
N SER A 132 2.20 7.28 -11.87
CA SER A 132 1.18 8.27 -12.26
C SER A 132 0.48 8.92 -11.08
N ALA A 133 0.52 8.31 -9.90
CA ALA A 133 -0.16 8.83 -8.72
C ALA A 133 0.36 10.23 -8.36
N ARG A 134 -0.56 11.07 -7.89
CA ARG A 134 -0.29 12.43 -7.42
C ARG A 134 -0.95 12.60 -6.05
N PRO A 135 -0.44 13.52 -5.20
CA PRO A 135 -1.07 13.76 -3.92
C PRO A 135 -2.54 14.15 -4.11
N GLY A 136 -3.41 13.50 -3.35
CA GLY A 136 -4.84 13.76 -3.35
C GLY A 136 -5.21 14.89 -2.38
N PRO A 137 -6.49 15.31 -2.34
CA PRO A 137 -6.95 16.40 -1.49
C PRO A 137 -6.54 16.25 -0.02
N ALA A 138 -6.69 15.05 0.56
CA ALA A 138 -6.30 14.78 1.94
C ALA A 138 -4.81 15.09 2.22
N HIS A 139 -3.90 14.82 1.28
CA HIS A 139 -2.47 15.10 1.48
C HIS A 139 -2.19 16.60 1.50
N HIS A 140 -2.81 17.34 0.57
CA HIS A 140 -2.68 18.79 0.51
C HIS A 140 -3.30 19.46 1.73
N LEU A 141 -4.46 19.00 2.18
CA LEU A 141 -5.10 19.49 3.40
C LEU A 141 -4.21 19.22 4.62
N LEU A 142 -3.65 18.01 4.76
CA LEU A 142 -2.71 17.71 5.85
C LEU A 142 -1.47 18.61 5.81
N ALA A 143 -0.91 18.86 4.61
CA ALA A 143 0.21 19.77 4.46
C ALA A 143 -0.15 21.24 4.76
N ALA A 144 -1.43 21.61 4.60
CA ALA A 144 -1.93 22.95 4.89
C ALA A 144 -2.25 23.19 6.38
N LEU A 145 -2.39 22.14 7.21
CA LEU A 145 -2.68 22.24 8.65
C LEU A 145 -1.52 22.79 9.50
N THR A 146 -0.36 23.12 8.91
CA THR A 146 0.81 23.60 9.65
C THR A 146 1.07 25.09 9.42
N PRO A 147 1.31 25.90 10.48
CA PRO A 147 1.31 25.55 11.91
C PRO A 147 -0.07 25.67 12.59
N GLU A 148 -1.10 26.16 11.90
CA GLU A 148 -2.45 26.31 12.44
C GLU A 148 -3.37 25.29 11.76
N PRO A 149 -4.14 24.49 12.52
CA PRO A 149 -4.49 24.62 13.94
C PRO A 149 -3.54 23.96 14.96
N PHE A 150 -2.49 23.27 14.51
CA PHE A 150 -1.48 22.70 15.41
C PHE A 150 -0.14 22.43 14.71
N PRO A 151 1.00 22.60 15.40
CA PRO A 151 2.30 22.27 14.83
C PRO A 151 2.47 20.75 14.68
N ILE A 152 2.88 20.30 13.49
CA ILE A 152 3.21 18.89 13.25
C ILE A 152 4.69 18.63 13.53
N THR A 153 4.96 17.68 14.43
CA THR A 153 6.34 17.23 14.75
C THR A 153 6.93 16.38 13.63
N ALA A 154 6.13 15.48 13.06
CA ALA A 154 6.41 14.75 11.84
C ALA A 154 5.16 14.05 11.29
N VAL A 155 5.13 13.85 9.98
CA VAL A 155 4.26 12.86 9.33
C VAL A 155 5.00 11.53 9.23
N ILE A 156 4.66 10.59 10.11
CA ILE A 156 5.14 9.22 10.14
C ILE A 156 4.23 8.38 9.23
N THR A 157 4.68 8.08 8.02
CA THR A 157 3.85 7.34 7.06
C THR A 157 4.24 5.87 6.95
N GLN A 158 3.23 4.99 6.98
CA GLN A 158 3.39 3.58 6.59
C GLN A 158 3.40 3.40 5.07
N ASN A 159 2.98 4.41 4.32
CA ASN A 159 2.92 4.33 2.88
C ASN A 159 4.33 4.45 2.30
N VAL A 160 4.53 3.79 1.16
CA VAL A 160 5.79 3.81 0.41
C VAL A 160 5.69 4.66 -0.86
N ASP A 161 4.61 5.44 -0.97
CA ASP A 161 4.19 6.20 -2.15
C ASP A 161 4.90 7.53 -2.35
N GLY A 162 5.28 8.16 -1.25
CA GLY A 162 5.92 9.46 -1.25
C GLY A 162 5.03 10.65 -1.50
N LEU A 163 3.72 10.45 -1.45
CA LEU A 163 2.75 11.50 -1.76
C LEU A 163 2.72 12.61 -0.70
N HIS A 164 3.04 12.33 0.56
CA HIS A 164 3.16 13.36 1.61
C HIS A 164 4.24 14.40 1.29
N ALA A 165 5.46 13.95 1.00
CA ALA A 165 6.55 14.86 0.64
C ALA A 165 6.23 15.63 -0.65
N ALA A 166 5.59 14.98 -1.62
CA ALA A 166 5.14 15.63 -2.84
C ALA A 166 3.99 16.65 -2.61
N ALA A 167 3.22 16.50 -1.53
CA ALA A 167 2.18 17.45 -1.14
C ALA A 167 2.70 18.66 -0.37
N GLY A 168 3.95 18.63 0.09
CA GLY A 168 4.58 19.67 0.91
C GLY A 168 4.55 19.40 2.41
N SER A 169 4.17 18.21 2.87
CA SER A 169 4.32 17.86 4.29
C SER A 169 5.79 17.83 4.69
N GLU A 170 6.13 18.40 5.84
CA GLU A 170 7.49 18.40 6.39
C GLU A 170 7.47 18.47 7.94
N PRO A 171 8.29 17.67 8.66
CA PRO A 171 9.13 16.57 8.16
C PRO A 171 8.32 15.29 7.90
N VAL A 172 8.75 14.48 6.92
CA VAL A 172 8.15 13.17 6.58
C VAL A 172 9.09 12.03 6.93
N ILE A 173 8.57 11.03 7.62
CA ILE A 173 9.28 9.80 8.00
C ILE A 173 8.64 8.61 7.31
N ASP A 174 9.27 8.12 6.26
CA ASP A 174 8.84 6.94 5.49
C ASP A 174 9.15 5.64 6.25
N LEU A 175 8.27 5.25 7.17
CA LEU A 175 8.48 4.15 8.13
C LEU A 175 8.78 2.81 7.44
N HIS A 176 8.14 2.57 6.30
CA HIS A 176 8.30 1.36 5.50
C HIS A 176 9.17 1.58 4.27
N GLY A 177 9.92 2.67 4.22
CA GLY A 177 10.77 3.01 3.09
C GLY A 177 9.99 3.54 1.90
N ARG A 178 10.58 3.46 0.70
CA ARG A 178 10.14 4.19 -0.48
C ARG A 178 10.21 3.33 -1.74
N LEU A 179 9.10 3.27 -2.47
CA LEU A 179 9.00 2.43 -3.68
C LEU A 179 9.62 3.09 -4.91
N ASP A 180 9.84 4.41 -4.90
CA ASP A 180 10.59 5.14 -5.93
C ASP A 180 12.11 4.89 -5.89
N ARG A 181 12.58 4.10 -4.92
CA ARG A 181 13.98 3.73 -4.71
C ARG A 181 14.18 2.21 -4.74
N VAL A 182 15.40 1.82 -5.10
CA VAL A 182 15.86 0.43 -5.12
C VAL A 182 17.17 0.36 -4.35
N ARG A 183 17.28 -0.63 -3.45
CA ARG A 183 18.46 -0.86 -2.63
C ARG A 183 19.11 -2.20 -2.95
N CYS A 184 20.43 -2.19 -3.15
CA CYS A 184 21.20 -3.42 -3.19
C CYS A 184 21.32 -4.05 -1.80
N GLN A 185 21.04 -5.34 -1.70
CA GLN A 185 21.07 -6.11 -0.44
C GLN A 185 22.48 -6.50 -0.01
N GLN A 186 23.49 -6.30 -0.86
CA GLN A 186 24.90 -6.55 -0.53
C GLN A 186 25.63 -5.26 -0.16
N CYS A 187 25.71 -4.29 -1.07
CA CYS A 187 26.49 -3.07 -0.85
C CYS A 187 25.67 -1.87 -0.33
N GLY A 188 24.36 -2.03 -0.15
CA GLY A 188 23.48 -0.96 0.36
C GLY A 188 23.21 0.18 -0.62
N ALA A 189 23.81 0.16 -1.82
CA ALA A 189 23.69 1.20 -2.83
C ALA A 189 22.23 1.46 -3.22
N LEU A 190 21.87 2.75 -3.26
CA LEU A 190 20.57 3.24 -3.66
C LEU A 190 20.56 3.63 -5.14
N SER A 191 19.46 3.33 -5.82
CA SER A 191 19.22 3.71 -7.21
C SER A 191 17.74 4.00 -7.46
N SER A 192 17.43 4.68 -8.56
CA SER A 192 16.05 5.03 -8.94
C SER A 192 15.26 3.79 -9.39
N ARG A 193 14.04 3.63 -8.86
CA ARG A 193 13.10 2.61 -9.36
C ARG A 193 12.68 2.86 -10.81
N ALA A 194 12.60 4.12 -11.23
CA ALA A 194 12.28 4.48 -12.62
C ALA A 194 13.40 4.05 -13.57
N ALA A 195 14.67 4.21 -13.19
CA ALA A 195 15.80 3.72 -13.98
C ALA A 195 15.82 2.18 -14.07
N LEU A 196 15.55 1.49 -12.95
CA LEU A 196 15.41 0.03 -12.96
C LEU A 196 14.24 -0.42 -13.84
N HIS A 197 13.12 0.30 -13.82
CA HIS A 197 11.94 0.03 -14.66
C HIS A 197 12.31 -0.03 -16.14
N GLN A 198 12.97 1.02 -16.64
CA GLN A 198 13.37 1.10 -18.05
C GLN A 198 14.33 -0.04 -18.43
N ARG A 199 15.26 -0.38 -17.54
CA ARG A 199 16.15 -1.54 -17.76
C ARG A 199 15.39 -2.85 -17.83
N MET A 200 14.42 -3.07 -16.94
CA MET A 200 13.58 -4.27 -16.98
C MET A 200 12.74 -4.32 -18.26
N LEU A 201 12.18 -3.21 -18.74
CA LEU A 201 11.45 -3.20 -20.01
C LEU A 201 12.35 -3.54 -21.21
N MET A 202 13.57 -3.00 -21.27
CA MET A 202 14.54 -3.35 -22.31
C MET A 202 14.94 -4.84 -22.26
N MET A 203 15.01 -5.44 -21.07
CA MET A 203 15.34 -6.87 -20.91
C MET A 203 14.15 -7.80 -21.17
N ASN A 204 12.93 -7.27 -21.23
CA ASN A 204 11.68 -8.03 -21.38
C ASN A 204 10.78 -7.37 -22.46
N PRO A 205 11.17 -7.40 -23.74
CA PRO A 205 10.48 -6.67 -24.81
C PRO A 205 9.02 -7.14 -25.00
N GLU A 206 8.73 -8.43 -24.80
CA GLU A 206 7.36 -8.96 -24.87
C GLU A 206 6.46 -8.34 -23.79
N LEU A 207 6.92 -8.27 -22.55
CA LEU A 207 6.17 -7.59 -21.49
C LEU A 207 5.99 -6.11 -21.80
N ALA A 208 7.04 -5.44 -22.30
CA ALA A 208 6.99 -4.02 -22.63
C ALA A 208 5.93 -3.71 -23.70
N GLN A 209 5.77 -4.57 -24.70
CA GLN A 209 4.73 -4.43 -25.74
C GLN A 209 3.31 -4.53 -25.15
N HIS A 210 3.10 -5.39 -24.16
CA HIS A 210 1.78 -5.61 -23.56
C HIS A 210 1.50 -4.73 -22.34
N LEU A 211 2.50 -3.98 -21.85
CA LEU A 211 2.42 -3.22 -20.60
C LEU A 211 1.21 -2.28 -20.53
N PRO A 212 0.83 -1.49 -21.56
CA PRO A 212 -0.33 -0.62 -21.48
C PRO A 212 -1.61 -1.38 -21.16
N ALA A 213 -1.87 -2.51 -21.84
CA ALA A 213 -3.04 -3.34 -21.61
C ALA A 213 -3.01 -3.97 -20.20
N LEU A 214 -1.87 -4.55 -19.81
CA LEU A 214 -1.73 -5.19 -18.49
C LEU A 214 -1.88 -4.20 -17.34
N SER A 215 -1.40 -2.96 -17.51
CA SER A 215 -1.47 -1.92 -16.48
C SER A 215 -2.89 -1.40 -16.25
N ALA A 216 -3.76 -1.41 -17.28
CA ALA A 216 -5.15 -1.00 -17.15
C ALA A 216 -5.94 -1.94 -16.23
N ASP A 217 -5.62 -3.24 -16.25
CA ASP A 217 -6.33 -4.27 -15.48
C ASP A 217 -5.71 -4.51 -14.08
N ALA A 218 -4.48 -4.05 -13.84
CA ALA A 218 -3.68 -4.43 -12.68
C ALA A 218 -4.26 -3.98 -11.33
N ALA A 219 -5.02 -2.88 -11.29
CA ALA A 219 -5.60 -2.35 -10.06
C ALA A 219 -6.61 -3.30 -9.42
N GLN A 220 -7.30 -4.11 -10.23
CA GLN A 220 -8.36 -5.02 -9.78
C GLN A 220 -7.92 -6.48 -9.64
N ALA A 221 -6.72 -6.82 -10.13
CA ALA A 221 -6.23 -8.19 -10.08
C ALA A 221 -5.88 -8.60 -8.64
N PRO A 222 -6.43 -9.69 -8.06
CA PRO A 222 -6.00 -10.18 -6.75
C PRO A 222 -4.52 -10.58 -6.75
N ASP A 223 -3.88 -10.59 -5.58
CA ASP A 223 -2.46 -11.02 -5.50
C ASP A 223 -2.25 -12.51 -5.77
N GLY A 224 -3.35 -13.27 -5.89
CA GLY A 224 -3.38 -14.72 -5.98
C GLY A 224 -2.63 -15.22 -7.21
N ASP A 225 -1.49 -15.88 -6.95
CA ASP A 225 -0.71 -16.77 -7.81
C ASP A 225 -1.03 -16.70 -9.31
N ALA A 226 -0.57 -15.63 -9.96
CA ALA A 226 -0.37 -15.63 -11.40
C ALA A 226 0.54 -16.82 -11.77
N GLU A 227 0.09 -17.64 -12.72
CA GLU A 227 0.76 -18.89 -13.09
C GLU A 227 2.26 -18.67 -13.36
N VAL A 228 3.06 -19.53 -12.73
CA VAL A 228 4.53 -19.55 -12.74
C VAL A 228 5.11 -19.57 -14.17
N ASP A 229 4.34 -20.05 -15.15
CA ASP A 229 4.82 -20.32 -16.50
C ASP A 229 5.33 -19.05 -17.24
N ARG A 230 4.67 -17.90 -17.07
CA ARG A 230 5.08 -16.66 -17.79
C ARG A 230 6.05 -15.77 -17.03
N THR A 231 6.14 -15.90 -15.71
CA THR A 231 7.10 -15.12 -14.90
C THR A 231 8.47 -15.78 -14.82
N SER A 232 8.55 -17.09 -15.11
CA SER A 232 9.80 -17.84 -15.10
C SER A 232 10.84 -17.29 -16.07
N SER A 233 10.44 -16.69 -17.20
CA SER A 233 11.34 -16.10 -18.20
C SER A 233 11.71 -14.64 -17.92
N PHE A 234 11.07 -13.99 -16.95
CA PHE A 234 11.29 -12.58 -16.65
C PHE A 234 12.73 -12.32 -16.20
N ARG A 235 13.37 -11.31 -16.81
CA ARG A 235 14.75 -10.92 -16.54
C ARG A 235 14.80 -9.63 -15.73
N TYR A 236 15.62 -9.60 -14.70
CA TYR A 236 15.92 -8.39 -13.93
C TYR A 236 17.44 -8.23 -13.79
N PRO A 237 17.97 -7.00 -13.80
CA PRO A 237 19.42 -6.81 -13.72
C PRO A 237 19.93 -6.94 -12.28
N PRO A 238 21.19 -7.37 -12.09
CA PRO A 238 21.85 -7.28 -10.79
C PRO A 238 22.26 -5.84 -10.47
N CYS A 239 22.74 -5.62 -9.24
CA CYS A 239 23.37 -4.35 -8.86
C CYS A 239 24.54 -4.02 -9.79
N ALA A 240 24.55 -2.81 -10.35
CA ALA A 240 25.60 -2.36 -11.26
C ALA A 240 26.98 -2.19 -10.59
N LEU A 241 27.01 -2.07 -9.25
CA LEU A 241 28.25 -1.82 -8.49
C LEU A 241 28.89 -3.10 -7.97
N CYS A 242 28.10 -4.10 -7.55
CA CYS A 242 28.62 -5.31 -6.89
C CYS A 242 28.03 -6.63 -7.39
N GLY A 243 27.11 -6.59 -8.36
CA GLY A 243 26.41 -7.80 -8.83
C GLY A 243 25.36 -8.36 -7.87
N GLY A 244 25.18 -7.77 -6.68
CA GLY A 244 24.24 -8.24 -5.66
C GLY A 244 22.75 -8.06 -6.01
N ILE A 245 21.88 -8.61 -5.15
CA ILE A 245 20.43 -8.59 -5.34
C ILE A 245 19.89 -7.17 -5.18
N LEU A 246 19.07 -6.72 -6.12
CA LEU A 246 18.29 -5.49 -6.02
C LEU A 246 16.91 -5.81 -5.43
N LYS A 247 16.50 -5.04 -4.42
CA LYS A 247 15.14 -5.04 -3.83
C LYS A 247 14.60 -3.61 -3.88
N PRO A 248 13.30 -3.37 -4.07
CA PRO A 248 12.73 -2.06 -3.72
C PRO A 248 13.16 -1.64 -2.31
N ASP A 249 13.40 -0.34 -2.09
CA ASP A 249 13.80 0.19 -0.77
C ASP A 249 12.59 0.29 0.18
N VAL A 250 11.80 -0.78 0.26
CA VAL A 250 10.60 -0.90 1.09
C VAL A 250 10.74 -2.08 2.04
N VAL A 251 10.14 -1.98 3.22
CA VAL A 251 10.16 -3.06 4.23
C VAL A 251 9.15 -4.14 3.84
N PHE A 252 9.64 -5.36 3.60
CA PHE A 252 8.79 -6.53 3.32
C PHE A 252 8.28 -7.17 4.62
N PHE A 253 7.27 -8.04 4.51
CA PHE A 253 6.90 -8.90 5.63
C PHE A 253 8.05 -9.82 6.02
N GLY A 254 8.32 -9.93 7.33
CA GLY A 254 9.48 -10.66 7.84
C GLY A 254 10.79 -9.89 7.77
N GLU A 255 10.78 -8.64 7.28
CA GLU A 255 11.91 -7.70 7.34
C GLU A 255 11.74 -6.74 8.51
N SER A 256 12.84 -6.36 9.15
CA SER A 256 12.82 -5.29 10.15
C SER A 256 12.95 -3.94 9.47
N ALA A 257 12.10 -2.98 9.87
CA ALA A 257 12.31 -1.59 9.50
C ALA A 257 13.66 -1.08 10.03
N ARG A 258 14.27 -0.16 9.28
CA ARG A 258 15.57 0.45 9.61
C ARG A 258 15.53 1.10 11.00
N ARG A 259 16.51 0.79 11.84
CA ARG A 259 16.51 1.19 13.26
C ARG A 259 16.51 2.70 13.42
N GLU A 260 17.29 3.39 12.59
CA GLU A 260 17.39 4.84 12.55
C GLU A 260 16.06 5.51 12.17
N VAL A 261 15.30 4.94 11.22
CA VAL A 261 13.99 5.44 10.82
C VAL A 261 12.97 5.24 11.95
N VAL A 262 13.00 4.07 12.59
CA VAL A 262 12.13 3.78 13.73
C VAL A 262 12.46 4.70 14.92
N ALA A 263 13.74 4.93 15.20
CA ALA A 263 14.19 5.81 16.27
C ALA A 263 13.76 7.27 16.00
N ALA A 264 13.90 7.75 14.77
CA ALA A 264 13.42 9.08 14.37
C ALA A 264 11.90 9.21 14.53
N ALA A 265 11.12 8.19 14.14
CA ALA A 265 9.68 8.17 14.32
C ALA A 265 9.27 8.21 15.80
N PHE A 266 9.98 7.47 16.67
CA PHE A 266 9.74 7.56 18.11
C PHE A 266 10.16 8.91 18.68
N ALA A 267 11.28 9.49 18.25
CA ALA A 267 11.70 10.82 18.69
C ALA A 267 10.67 11.90 18.33
N ALA A 268 10.07 11.83 17.12
CA ALA A 268 8.96 12.70 16.74
C ALA A 268 7.73 12.51 17.64
N LEU A 269 7.37 11.26 17.95
CA LEU A 269 6.29 10.96 18.89
C LEU A 269 6.60 11.48 20.30
N GLU A 270 7.84 11.35 20.79
CA GLU A 270 8.25 11.87 22.10
C GLU A 270 8.09 13.39 22.19
N ALA A 271 8.49 14.10 21.13
CA ALA A 271 8.36 15.55 21.02
C ALA A 271 6.90 16.03 20.84
N ALA A 272 5.98 15.12 20.49
CA ALA A 272 4.56 15.43 20.36
C ALA A 272 3.82 15.31 21.69
N GLU A 273 2.78 16.11 21.87
CA GLU A 273 1.84 16.04 22.99
C GLU A 273 0.57 15.24 22.66
N ALA A 274 0.29 15.01 21.37
CA ALA A 274 -0.80 14.16 20.89
C ALA A 274 -0.41 13.36 19.64
N LEU A 275 -1.14 12.26 19.39
CA LEU A 275 -1.00 11.43 18.19
C LEU A 275 -2.29 11.49 17.37
N LEU A 276 -2.17 11.89 16.10
CA LEU A 276 -3.23 11.82 15.11
C LEU A 276 -2.96 10.64 14.17
N VAL A 277 -3.92 9.73 14.01
CA VAL A 277 -3.85 8.61 13.07
C VAL A 277 -4.83 8.84 11.93
N LEU A 278 -4.33 8.76 10.68
CA LEU A 278 -5.11 9.00 9.46
C LEU A 278 -5.06 7.77 8.54
N GLY A 279 -6.23 7.20 8.22
CA GLY A 279 -6.35 6.22 7.13
C GLY A 279 -5.56 4.93 7.34
N SER A 280 -5.47 4.43 8.59
CA SER A 280 -4.77 3.18 8.90
C SER A 280 -5.65 2.23 9.71
N SER A 281 -5.71 0.97 9.29
CA SER A 281 -6.34 -0.11 10.08
C SER A 281 -5.52 -0.49 11.33
N LEU A 282 -4.24 -0.11 11.40
CA LEU A 282 -3.31 -0.44 12.48
C LEU A 282 -3.21 -1.94 12.82
N THR A 283 -3.58 -2.81 11.88
CA THR A 283 -3.53 -4.27 12.06
C THR A 283 -2.09 -4.78 12.19
N VAL A 284 -1.14 -4.09 11.54
CA VAL A 284 0.29 -4.39 11.56
C VAL A 284 0.99 -3.68 12.72
N GLN A 285 1.81 -4.43 13.46
CA GLN A 285 2.48 -3.96 14.68
C GLN A 285 3.39 -2.73 14.48
N SER A 286 3.90 -2.52 13.26
CA SER A 286 4.79 -1.40 12.93
C SER A 286 4.13 -0.03 13.14
N GLY A 287 2.83 0.10 12.85
CA GLY A 287 2.04 1.30 13.11
C GLY A 287 1.44 1.28 14.53
N LEU A 288 0.81 0.16 14.92
CA LEU A 288 0.12 0.00 16.20
C LEU A 288 1.01 0.33 17.42
N ARG A 289 2.31 0.06 17.34
CA ARG A 289 3.24 0.36 18.45
C ARG A 289 3.32 1.83 18.82
N PHE A 290 3.07 2.75 17.88
CA PHE A 290 3.07 4.19 18.15
C PHE A 290 1.83 4.60 18.93
N VAL A 291 0.66 4.07 18.59
CA VAL A 291 -0.57 4.27 19.37
C VAL A 291 -0.41 3.76 20.79
N ARG A 292 0.10 2.54 20.96
CA ARG A 292 0.36 1.98 22.29
C ARG A 292 1.41 2.76 23.09
N ALA A 293 2.39 3.36 22.41
CA ALA A 293 3.39 4.20 23.07
C ALA A 293 2.79 5.52 23.53
N ALA A 294 2.00 6.19 22.68
CA ALA A 294 1.25 7.39 23.04
C ALA A 294 0.32 7.14 24.25
N GLY A 295 -0.44 6.05 24.23
CA GLY A 295 -1.32 5.67 25.34
C GLY A 295 -0.57 5.42 26.65
N ARG A 296 0.59 4.75 26.62
CA ARG A 296 1.45 4.57 27.82
C ARG A 296 2.02 5.89 28.36
N GLN A 297 2.13 6.91 27.52
CA GLN A 297 2.59 8.25 27.89
C GLN A 297 1.43 9.17 28.30
N GLY A 298 0.18 8.69 28.28
CA GLY A 298 -1.00 9.51 28.56
C GLY A 298 -1.29 10.56 27.49
N LYS A 299 -0.70 10.45 26.30
CA LYS A 299 -0.91 11.38 25.19
C LYS A 299 -2.28 11.09 24.54
N PRO A 300 -3.10 12.11 24.25
CA PRO A 300 -4.33 11.92 23.49
C PRO A 300 -4.05 11.25 22.15
N VAL A 301 -4.89 10.28 21.78
CA VAL A 301 -4.85 9.60 20.49
C VAL A 301 -6.16 9.85 19.75
N VAL A 302 -6.08 10.56 18.63
CA VAL A 302 -7.20 10.79 17.72
C VAL A 302 -7.05 9.86 16.51
N ILE A 303 -8.05 9.04 16.21
CA ILE A 303 -8.04 8.14 15.05
C ILE A 303 -9.15 8.50 14.08
N LEU A 304 -8.78 8.95 12.89
CA LEU A 304 -9.68 9.18 11.76
C LEU A 304 -9.45 8.10 10.69
N ASN A 305 -10.47 7.27 10.49
CA ASN A 305 -10.46 6.17 9.54
C ASN A 305 -11.91 5.78 9.19
N ASP A 306 -12.18 5.32 7.96
CA ASP A 306 -13.53 4.92 7.55
C ASP A 306 -13.95 3.59 8.21
N GLY A 307 -13.09 2.57 8.15
CA GLY A 307 -13.32 1.26 8.74
C GLY A 307 -12.77 1.11 10.18
N PRO A 308 -13.00 -0.04 10.84
CA PRO A 308 -12.46 -0.31 12.16
C PRO A 308 -10.93 -0.31 12.18
N THR A 309 -10.34 -0.02 13.34
CA THR A 309 -8.91 -0.14 13.55
C THR A 309 -8.61 -1.07 14.71
N ARG A 310 -7.44 -1.71 14.68
CA ARG A 310 -6.98 -2.55 15.80
C ARG A 310 -6.75 -1.74 17.09
N ALA A 311 -6.66 -0.42 16.99
CA ALA A 311 -6.39 0.47 18.10
C ALA A 311 -7.60 1.31 18.52
N ASP A 312 -8.81 0.99 18.05
CA ASP A 312 -10.03 1.69 18.49
C ASP A 312 -10.16 1.72 20.03
N PRO A 313 -9.85 0.65 20.79
CA PRO A 313 -9.88 0.69 22.26
C PRO A 313 -8.81 1.57 22.91
N ASP A 314 -7.75 1.90 22.18
CA ASP A 314 -6.64 2.74 22.64
C ASP A 314 -6.84 4.23 22.26
N ALA A 315 -7.90 4.56 21.51
CA ALA A 315 -8.19 5.91 21.05
C ALA A 315 -8.84 6.76 22.15
N THR A 316 -8.40 8.01 22.28
CA THR A 316 -9.13 9.03 23.05
C THR A 316 -10.39 9.47 22.31
N VAL A 317 -10.29 9.68 20.99
CA VAL A 317 -11.42 9.97 20.11
C VAL A 317 -11.27 9.18 18.80
N ARG A 318 -12.38 8.59 18.36
CA ARG A 318 -12.50 7.87 17.09
C ARG A 318 -13.45 8.64 16.17
N LEU A 319 -12.92 9.15 15.05
CA LEU A 319 -13.71 9.85 14.03
C LEU A 319 -13.94 9.00 12.80
N HIS A 320 -15.17 9.01 12.29
CA HIS A 320 -15.52 8.29 11.06
C HIS A 320 -15.80 9.28 9.93
N GLY A 321 -15.40 8.92 8.71
CA GLY A 321 -15.65 9.72 7.52
C GLY A 321 -14.51 9.68 6.53
N ARG A 322 -14.68 10.43 5.44
CA ARG A 322 -13.64 10.65 4.43
C ARG A 322 -12.57 11.58 5.00
N LEU A 323 -11.30 11.25 4.77
CA LEU A 323 -10.18 12.03 5.30
C LEU A 323 -10.23 13.48 4.80
N GLU A 324 -10.47 13.64 3.50
CA GLU A 324 -10.57 14.94 2.84
C GLU A 324 -11.66 15.83 3.44
N GLU A 325 -12.83 15.28 3.78
CA GLU A 325 -13.94 16.07 4.33
C GLU A 325 -13.65 16.58 5.76
N VAL A 326 -13.09 15.71 6.61
CA VAL A 326 -12.77 16.09 8.01
C VAL A 326 -11.56 17.03 8.05
N LEU A 327 -10.54 16.78 7.23
CA LEU A 327 -9.37 17.66 7.17
C LEU A 327 -9.73 19.02 6.57
N GLU A 328 -10.65 19.08 5.61
CA GLU A 328 -11.16 20.35 5.07
C GLU A 328 -11.87 21.17 6.16
N HIS A 329 -12.65 20.54 7.02
CA HIS A 329 -13.26 21.17 8.20
C HIS A 329 -12.22 21.74 9.17
N TRP A 330 -11.05 21.11 9.31
CA TRP A 330 -9.99 21.56 10.23
C TRP A 330 -9.10 22.68 9.68
N VAL A 331 -9.09 22.90 8.36
CA VAL A 331 -8.34 23.98 7.71
C VAL A 331 -9.13 25.29 7.68
N GLN A 332 -10.44 25.25 7.88
CA GLN A 332 -11.34 26.42 7.91
C GLN A 332 -11.28 27.16 9.25
#